data_AF-A0A9W4XSF1-F1
#
_entry.id   AF-A0A9W4XSF1-F1
#
_cell.length_a   1.000
_cell.length_b   1.000
_cell.length_c   1.000
_cell.angle_alpha   90.00
_cell.angle_beta   90.00
_cell.angle_gamma   90.00
#
_symmetry.space_group_name_H-M   'P 1'
#
loop_
_entity.id
_entity.type
_entity.pdbx_description
1 polymer ?
#
loop_
_entity_poly.entity_id
_entity_poly.type
_entity_poly.pdbx_seq_one_letter_code
_entity_poly.pdbx_strand_id
1 'polypeptide(L)'
;MDYLLTSFKGVGVTFGILAVQTGVHALWRPLSFAENFGLPLNPKLSAQNRPRGEKDHAAKSVDFGPAYTTMMGARQAGTGVIILIFASCGKWMEIATVLSVVGLLCATTDAYNLWKGGKNGHARFHALPGLAIAAHALAVLYRNGGL
;
A
#
# COMPACT_ATOMS: atom_id res chain seq x y z
N MET A 1 -8.92 23.01 -19.78
CA MET A 1 -8.63 21.56 -19.81
C MET A 1 -7.77 21.16 -18.59
N ASP A 2 -8.11 21.71 -17.42
CA ASP A 2 -7.42 21.55 -16.13
C ASP A 2 -7.86 20.31 -15.35
N TYR A 3 -8.88 19.59 -15.84
CA TYR A 3 -9.52 18.51 -15.11
C TYR A 3 -8.58 17.35 -14.78
N LEU A 4 -7.58 17.07 -15.62
CA LEU A 4 -6.63 15.98 -15.36
C LEU A 4 -5.76 16.28 -14.14
N LEU A 5 -5.19 17.49 -14.07
CA LEU A 5 -4.39 17.92 -12.93
C LEU A 5 -5.26 18.13 -11.69
N THR A 6 -6.43 18.75 -11.83
CA THR A 6 -7.36 18.96 -10.70
C THR A 6 -7.85 17.63 -10.10
N SER A 7 -8.21 16.65 -10.92
CA SER A 7 -8.57 15.32 -10.42
C SER A 7 -7.38 14.62 -9.78
N PHE A 8 -6.18 14.75 -10.35
CA PHE A 8 -4.96 14.19 -9.77
C PHE A 8 -4.64 14.80 -8.40
N LYS A 9 -4.81 16.12 -8.22
CA LYS A 9 -4.67 16.78 -6.92
C LYS A 9 -5.59 16.16 -5.88
N GLY A 10 -6.86 15.95 -6.24
CA GLY A 10 -7.83 15.28 -5.39
C GLY A 10 -7.37 13.87 -5.00
N VAL A 11 -7.04 13.04 -5.99
CA VAL A 11 -6.54 11.67 -5.78
C VAL A 11 -5.29 11.64 -4.91
N GLY A 12 -4.32 12.53 -5.18
CA GLY A 12 -3.06 12.60 -4.44
C GLY A 12 -3.24 12.98 -2.97
N VAL A 13 -4.09 13.97 -2.69
CA VAL A 13 -4.42 14.36 -1.31
C VAL A 13 -5.17 13.25 -0.59
N THR A 14 -6.18 12.65 -1.23
CA THR A 14 -6.93 11.53 -0.66
C THR A 14 -6.00 10.34 -0.36
N PHE A 15 -5.12 9.98 -1.30
CA PHE A 15 -4.12 8.94 -1.09
C PHE A 15 -3.19 9.28 0.07
N GLY A 16 -2.68 10.50 0.15
CA GLY A 16 -1.81 10.95 1.24
C GLY A 16 -2.46 10.80 2.62
N ILE A 17 -3.71 11.25 2.75
CA ILE A 17 -4.50 11.11 4.00
C ILE A 17 -4.69 9.63 4.36
N LEU A 18 -5.16 8.82 3.41
CA LEU A 18 -5.40 7.39 3.63
C LEU A 18 -4.11 6.63 3.95
N ALA A 19 -2.98 6.99 3.34
CA ALA A 19 -1.67 6.42 3.62
C ALA A 19 -1.22 6.72 5.05
N VAL A 20 -1.40 7.97 5.52
CA VAL A 20 -1.15 8.31 6.93
C VAL A 20 -2.04 7.49 7.86
N GLN A 21 -3.35 7.46 7.61
CA GLN A 21 -4.31 6.73 8.47
C GLN A 21 -4.00 5.24 8.53
N THR A 22 -3.77 4.60 7.39
CA THR A 22 -3.46 3.16 7.30
C THR A 22 -2.11 2.83 7.92
N GLY A 23 -1.09 3.67 7.69
CA GLY A 23 0.23 3.50 8.29
C GLY A 23 0.19 3.65 9.81
N VAL A 24 -0.52 4.66 10.31
CA VAL A 24 -0.74 4.87 11.75
C VAL A 24 -1.56 3.75 12.38
N HIS A 25 -2.56 3.21 11.68
CA HIS A 25 -3.29 2.02 12.12
C HIS A 25 -2.35 0.81 12.27
N ALA A 26 -1.42 0.59 11.33
CA ALA A 26 -0.42 -0.47 11.45
C ALA A 26 0.55 -0.27 12.63
N LEU A 27 0.83 0.98 13.03
CA LEU A 27 1.64 1.27 14.22
C LEU A 27 0.91 0.90 15.52
N TRP A 28 -0.39 1.23 15.62
CA TRP A 28 -1.18 0.96 16.84
C TRP A 28 -1.72 -0.46 16.93
N ARG A 29 -2.09 -1.07 15.81
CA ARG A 29 -2.72 -2.39 15.74
C ARG A 29 -2.11 -3.22 14.60
N PRO A 30 -0.83 -3.63 14.71
CA PRO A 30 -0.13 -4.34 13.64
C PRO A 30 -0.79 -5.67 13.28
N LEU A 31 -1.40 -6.37 14.24
CA LEU A 31 -2.07 -7.66 13.97
C LEU A 31 -3.32 -7.48 13.11
N SER A 32 -4.22 -6.58 13.51
CA SER A 32 -5.43 -6.27 12.74
C SER A 32 -5.10 -5.68 11.36
N PHE A 33 -4.03 -4.89 11.26
CA PHE A 33 -3.54 -4.43 9.96
C PHE A 33 -3.09 -5.60 9.08
N ALA A 34 -2.24 -6.49 9.60
CA ALA A 34 -1.74 -7.62 8.84
C ALA A 34 -2.86 -8.57 8.37
N GLU A 35 -3.88 -8.80 9.19
CA GLU A 35 -5.09 -9.55 8.79
C GLU A 35 -5.81 -8.88 7.61
N ASN A 36 -6.10 -7.58 7.72
CA ASN A 36 -6.80 -6.82 6.67
C ASN A 36 -6.01 -6.72 5.36
N PHE A 37 -4.68 -6.70 5.45
CA PHE A 37 -3.77 -6.63 4.30
C PHE A 37 -3.36 -8.01 3.79
N GLY A 38 -3.93 -9.09 4.35
CA GLY A 38 -3.65 -10.45 3.90
C GLY A 38 -2.21 -10.90 4.17
N LEU A 39 -1.50 -10.29 5.12
CA LEU A 39 -0.16 -10.74 5.54
C LEU A 39 -0.28 -12.01 6.39
N PRO A 40 0.51 -13.07 6.11
CA PRO A 40 0.51 -14.28 6.92
C PRO A 40 1.15 -14.00 8.28
N LEU A 41 0.36 -14.03 9.35
CA LEU A 41 0.85 -14.02 10.73
C LEU A 41 0.92 -15.45 11.25
N ASN A 42 2.03 -15.85 11.87
CA ASN A 42 2.13 -17.15 12.50
C ASN A 42 1.33 -17.14 13.82
N PRO A 43 0.28 -17.96 13.97
CA PRO A 43 -0.54 -17.97 15.17
C PRO A 43 0.24 -18.45 16.41
N LYS A 44 1.50 -18.88 16.35
CA LYS A 44 2.27 -19.25 17.55
C LYS A 44 2.55 -18.09 18.51
N LEU A 45 2.37 -16.84 18.09
CA LEU A 45 2.32 -15.67 18.98
C LEU A 45 0.89 -15.25 19.38
N SER A 46 -0.13 -15.80 18.72
CA SER A 46 -1.56 -15.52 18.96
C SER A 46 -2.31 -16.69 19.63
N ALA A 47 -1.70 -17.88 19.72
CA ALA A 47 -2.32 -19.13 20.13
C ALA A 47 -1.51 -19.77 21.25
N GLN A 48 -1.61 -19.18 22.45
CA GLN A 48 -1.46 -19.95 23.68
C GLN A 48 -2.71 -20.82 23.94
N ASN A 49 -3.71 -20.89 23.04
CA ASN A 49 -5.02 -21.46 23.40
C ASN A 49 -5.88 -22.06 22.25
N ARG A 50 -5.36 -22.76 21.23
CA ARG A 50 -6.23 -23.63 20.39
C ARG A 50 -5.58 -24.95 19.92
N PRO A 51 -6.38 -26.04 19.79
CA PRO A 51 -5.86 -27.39 19.63
C PRO A 51 -5.40 -27.67 18.20
N ARG A 52 -4.46 -28.62 18.14
CA ARG A 52 -3.63 -29.01 17.01
C ARG A 52 -4.39 -29.94 16.06
N GLY A 53 -4.61 -29.53 14.82
CA GLY A 53 -5.06 -30.46 13.77
C GLY A 53 -5.56 -29.80 12.50
N GLU A 54 -4.66 -29.37 11.63
CA GLU A 54 -4.92 -29.43 10.18
C GLU A 54 -3.58 -29.36 9.43
N LYS A 55 -3.30 -30.40 8.66
CA LYS A 55 -2.24 -30.46 7.66
C LYS A 55 -2.89 -30.03 6.36
N ASP A 56 -2.37 -29.01 5.68
CA ASP A 56 -2.35 -28.94 4.21
C ASP A 56 -1.46 -27.80 3.69
N HIS A 57 -0.56 -28.18 2.78
CA HIS A 57 0.15 -27.35 1.79
C HIS A 57 0.50 -25.89 2.16
N ALA A 58 1.26 -25.68 3.23
CA ALA A 58 1.81 -24.37 3.54
C ALA A 58 3.03 -24.07 2.66
N ALA A 59 2.84 -23.26 1.62
CA ALA A 59 3.93 -22.44 1.07
C ALA A 59 4.70 -21.84 2.26
N LYS A 60 6.05 -21.97 2.29
CA LYS A 60 6.90 -21.47 3.37
C LYS A 60 6.45 -20.08 3.80
N SER A 61 5.66 -20.00 4.88
CA SER A 61 5.11 -18.75 5.38
C SER A 61 6.26 -18.01 6.03
N VAL A 62 6.82 -17.03 5.32
CA VAL A 62 7.76 -16.08 5.91
C VAL A 62 6.99 -15.33 6.98
N ASP A 63 7.41 -15.49 8.24
CA ASP A 63 6.75 -14.93 9.41
C ASP A 63 7.05 -13.43 9.48
N PHE A 64 6.07 -12.62 9.08
CA PHE A 64 6.16 -11.18 9.23
C PHE A 64 5.67 -10.82 10.64
N GLY A 65 6.58 -10.90 11.61
CA GLY A 65 6.28 -10.52 12.99
C GLY A 65 5.80 -9.06 13.11
N PRO A 66 5.20 -8.68 14.24
CA PRO A 66 4.64 -7.33 14.45
C PRO A 66 5.60 -6.19 14.09
N ALA A 67 6.91 -6.36 14.33
CA ALA A 67 7.95 -5.39 13.98
C ALA A 67 8.03 -5.10 12.46
N TYR A 68 7.87 -6.12 11.61
CA TYR A 68 7.85 -5.92 10.15
C TYR A 68 6.60 -5.15 9.73
N THR A 69 5.44 -5.51 10.29
CA THR A 69 4.18 -4.83 10.00
C THR A 69 4.21 -3.36 10.46
N THR A 70 4.74 -3.09 11.65
CA THR A 70 4.97 -1.72 12.15
C THR A 70 5.92 -0.95 11.23
N MET A 71 6.99 -1.57 10.73
CA MET A 71 7.91 -0.93 9.78
C MET A 71 7.21 -0.58 8.45
N MET A 72 6.39 -1.49 7.91
CA MET A 72 5.58 -1.22 6.71
C MET A 72 4.58 -0.09 6.96
N GLY A 73 3.97 -0.08 8.14
CA GLY A 73 3.11 1.01 8.62
C GLY A 73 3.81 2.35 8.65
N ALA A 74 5.00 2.41 9.24
CA ALA A 74 5.82 3.62 9.31
C ALA A 74 6.20 4.14 7.92
N ARG A 75 6.55 3.24 6.98
CA ARG A 75 6.84 3.59 5.58
C ARG A 75 5.61 4.18 4.89
N GLN A 76 4.46 3.54 5.02
CA GLN A 76 3.20 4.02 4.42
C GLN A 76 2.80 5.39 4.99
N ALA A 77 2.90 5.57 6.31
CA ALA A 77 2.63 6.85 6.95
C ALA A 77 3.61 7.94 6.50
N GLY A 78 4.90 7.62 6.44
CA GLY A 78 5.94 8.53 5.97
C GLY A 78 5.70 8.97 4.52
N THR A 79 5.38 8.04 3.62
CA THR A 79 5.01 8.36 2.23
C THR A 79 3.79 9.29 2.18
N GLY A 80 2.75 9.00 2.97
CA GLY A 80 1.57 9.86 3.06
C GLY A 80 1.90 11.29 3.53
N VAL A 81 2.72 11.44 4.57
CA VAL A 81 3.18 12.75 5.07
C VAL A 81 3.97 13.51 4.00
N ILE A 82 4.92 12.86 3.32
CA ILE A 82 5.73 13.49 2.26
C ILE A 82 4.82 14.01 1.14
N ILE A 83 3.84 13.22 0.71
CA ILE A 83 2.86 13.63 -0.32
C ILE A 83 2.07 14.85 0.13
N LEU A 84 1.61 14.89 1.38
CA LEU A 84 0.84 16.03 1.91
C LEU A 84 1.70 17.29 2.04
N ILE A 85 2.98 17.17 2.39
CA ILE A 85 3.93 18.29 2.41
C ILE A 85 4.15 18.81 0.98
N PHE A 86 4.39 17.93 0.01
CA PHE A 86 4.54 18.36 -1.37
C PHE A 86 3.26 19.01 -1.90
N ALA A 87 2.09 18.51 -1.50
CA ALA A 87 0.81 19.06 -1.90
C ALA A 87 0.63 20.49 -1.37
N SER A 88 1.01 20.74 -0.11
CA SER A 88 0.96 22.08 0.50
C SER A 88 1.95 23.06 -0.16
N CYS A 89 3.08 22.57 -0.65
CA CYS A 89 4.05 23.35 -1.42
C CYS A 89 3.71 23.49 -2.92
N GLY A 90 2.59 22.93 -3.39
CA GLY A 90 2.20 22.96 -4.80
C GLY A 90 3.07 22.09 -5.72
N LYS A 91 3.83 21.14 -5.17
CA LYS A 91 4.79 20.26 -5.84
C LYS A 91 4.11 19.05 -6.50
N TRP A 92 3.17 19.32 -7.39
CA TRP A 92 2.28 18.31 -7.97
C TRP A 92 2.97 17.39 -8.98
N MET A 93 4.00 17.88 -9.67
CA MET A 93 4.77 17.07 -10.62
C MET A 93 5.65 16.07 -9.88
N GLU A 94 6.25 16.48 -8.77
CA GLU A 94 7.02 15.62 -7.89
C GLU A 94 6.14 14.53 -7.26
N ILE A 95 4.92 14.87 -6.83
CA ILE A 95 3.93 13.88 -6.36
C ILE A 95 3.58 12.90 -7.49
N ALA A 96 3.35 13.38 -8.72
CA ALA A 96 3.07 12.51 -9.86
C ALA A 96 4.23 11.56 -10.16
N THR A 97 5.47 12.02 -10.08
CA THR A 97 6.66 11.16 -10.22
C THR A 97 6.73 10.10 -9.14
N VAL A 98 6.48 10.46 -7.87
CA VAL A 98 6.50 9.49 -6.77
C VAL A 98 5.37 8.47 -6.95
N LEU A 99 4.15 8.92 -7.24
CA LEU A 99 2.98 8.05 -7.35
C LEU A 99 2.99 7.16 -8.60
N SER A 100 3.62 7.59 -9.70
CA SER A 100 3.79 6.73 -10.87
C SER A 100 4.72 5.56 -10.59
N VAL A 101 5.82 5.81 -9.88
CA VAL A 101 6.81 4.78 -9.53
C VAL A 101 6.31 3.88 -8.40
N VAL A 102 5.91 4.47 -7.27
CA VAL A 102 5.45 3.73 -6.09
C VAL A 102 4.15 2.98 -6.39
N GLY A 103 3.20 3.63 -7.08
CA GLY A 103 1.94 3.01 -7.46
C GLY A 103 2.13 1.80 -8.36
N LEU A 104 3.12 1.83 -9.27
CA LEU A 104 3.45 0.66 -10.09
C LEU A 104 4.19 -0.40 -9.29
N LEU A 105 5.30 -0.05 -8.64
CA LEU A 105 6.19 -1.01 -7.98
C LEU A 105 5.52 -1.69 -6.79
N CYS A 106 4.92 -0.92 -5.88
CA CYS A 106 4.32 -1.48 -4.67
C CYS A 106 3.06 -2.28 -5.00
N ALA A 107 2.18 -1.77 -5.87
CA ALA A 107 0.94 -2.47 -6.20
C ALA A 107 1.20 -3.79 -6.94
N THR A 108 2.15 -3.81 -7.88
CA THR A 108 2.48 -5.04 -8.62
C THR A 108 3.22 -6.05 -7.74
N THR A 109 4.16 -5.59 -6.91
CA THR A 109 4.91 -6.48 -6.01
C THR A 109 3.99 -7.09 -4.94
N ASP A 110 3.14 -6.30 -4.29
CA ASP A 110 2.18 -6.78 -3.30
C ASP A 110 1.19 -7.75 -3.94
N ALA A 111 0.62 -7.37 -5.09
CA ALA A 111 -0.34 -8.21 -5.78
C ALA A 111 0.27 -9.54 -6.24
N TYR A 112 1.49 -9.52 -6.77
CA TYR A 112 2.20 -10.74 -7.17
C TYR A 112 2.42 -11.67 -5.98
N ASN A 113 2.89 -11.15 -4.85
CA ASN A 113 3.13 -11.95 -3.66
C ASN A 113 1.83 -12.51 -3.06
N LEU A 114 0.76 -11.72 -3.01
CA LEU A 114 -0.55 -12.16 -2.54
C LEU A 114 -1.19 -13.21 -3.46
N TRP A 115 -1.08 -13.02 -4.78
CA TRP A 115 -1.56 -13.98 -5.78
C TRP A 115 -0.82 -15.31 -5.66
N LYS A 116 0.51 -15.27 -5.57
CA LYS A 116 1.34 -16.46 -5.35
C LYS A 116 1.02 -17.17 -4.04
N GLY A 117 0.58 -16.43 -3.01
CA GLY A 117 0.10 -16.95 -1.74
C GLY A 117 -1.36 -17.42 -1.74
N GLY A 118 -2.04 -17.47 -2.90
CA GLY A 118 -3.43 -17.92 -3.03
C GLY A 118 -4.48 -16.88 -2.62
N LYS A 119 -4.09 -15.66 -2.24
CA LYS A 119 -4.98 -14.58 -1.77
C LYS A 119 -5.44 -13.68 -2.92
N ASN A 120 -6.08 -14.27 -3.94
CA ASN A 120 -6.45 -13.59 -5.19
C ASN A 120 -7.31 -12.33 -5.00
N GLY A 121 -8.23 -12.32 -4.02
CA GLY A 121 -9.03 -11.14 -3.70
C GLY A 121 -8.19 -9.96 -3.20
N HIS A 122 -7.26 -10.23 -2.28
CA HIS A 122 -6.34 -9.22 -1.75
C HIS A 122 -5.36 -8.75 -2.83
N ALA A 123 -4.87 -9.66 -3.68
CA ALA A 123 -4.00 -9.31 -4.79
C ALA A 123 -4.65 -8.27 -5.72
N ARG A 124 -5.93 -8.45 -6.07
CA ARG A 124 -6.68 -7.48 -6.89
C ARG A 124 -6.90 -6.15 -6.16
N PHE A 125 -7.22 -6.21 -4.87
CA PHE A 125 -7.42 -5.02 -4.03
C PHE A 125 -6.17 -4.15 -3.93
N HIS A 126 -4.98 -4.75 -3.94
CA HIS A 126 -3.71 -4.01 -3.97
C HIS A 126 -3.36 -3.50 -5.38
N ALA A 127 -3.50 -4.35 -6.40
CA ALA A 127 -3.11 -4.01 -7.77
C ALA A 127 -3.93 -2.84 -8.34
N LEU A 128 -5.26 -2.91 -8.25
CA LEU A 128 -6.14 -2.02 -9.01
C LEU A 128 -6.01 -0.54 -8.61
N PRO A 129 -6.10 -0.16 -7.31
CA PRO A 129 -5.98 1.23 -6.93
C PRO A 129 -4.60 1.80 -7.24
N GLY A 130 -3.54 1.02 -6.98
CA GLY A 130 -2.16 1.46 -7.21
C GLY A 130 -1.84 1.65 -8.69
N LEU A 131 -2.27 0.73 -9.56
CA LEU A 131 -2.13 0.87 -11.01
C LEU A 131 -2.96 2.04 -11.56
N ALA A 132 -4.18 2.25 -11.06
CA ALA A 132 -5.01 3.38 -11.46
C ALA A 132 -4.37 4.72 -11.09
N ILE A 133 -3.83 4.84 -9.86
CA ILE A 133 -3.10 6.03 -9.41
C ILE A 133 -1.84 6.23 -10.26
N ALA A 134 -1.08 5.18 -10.53
CA ALA A 134 0.14 5.26 -11.34
C ALA A 134 -0.16 5.71 -12.78
N ALA A 135 -1.20 5.16 -13.40
CA ALA A 135 -1.63 5.55 -14.75
C ALA A 135 -2.09 7.02 -14.79
N HIS A 136 -2.85 7.47 -13.79
CA HIS A 136 -3.28 8.87 -13.69
C HIS A 136 -2.07 9.80 -13.50
N ALA A 137 -1.13 9.42 -12.66
CA ALA A 137 0.11 10.17 -12.44
C ALA A 137 0.96 10.27 -13.72
N LEU A 138 1.15 9.15 -14.45
CA LEU A 138 1.86 9.14 -15.73
C LEU A 138 1.17 10.03 -16.77
N ALA A 139 -0.16 10.01 -16.85
CA ALA A 139 -0.91 10.87 -17.75
C ALA A 139 -0.69 12.36 -17.43
N VAL A 140 -0.59 12.72 -16.14
CA VAL A 140 -0.24 14.09 -15.71
C VAL A 140 1.19 14.44 -16.13
N LEU A 141 2.16 13.54 -15.92
CA LEU A 141 3.56 13.76 -16.29
C LEU A 141 3.72 13.97 -17.80
N TYR A 142 3.18 13.05 -18.60
CA TYR A 142 3.23 13.12 -20.06
C TYR A 142 2.65 14.43 -20.60
N ARG A 143 1.53 14.88 -20.03
CA ARG A 143 0.86 16.11 -20.46
C ARG A 143 1.63 17.39 -20.12
N ASN A 144 2.36 17.40 -19.01
CA ASN A 144 3.02 18.61 -18.51
C ASN A 144 4.54 18.62 -18.81
N GLY A 145 5.00 17.79 -19.76
CA GLY A 145 6.40 17.75 -20.18
C GLY A 145 7.35 17.16 -19.12
N GLY A 146 6.82 16.36 -18.21
CA GLY A 146 7.60 15.64 -17.20
C GLY A 146 8.16 14.29 -17.66
N LEU A 147 7.85 13.89 -18.90
CA LEU A 147 8.31 12.69 -19.60
C LEU A 147 8.62 13.02 -21.06
#